data_AF-A0A7S2ER66-F1
#
_entry.id   AF-A0A7S2ER66-F1
#
_cell.length_a   1.000
_cell.length_b   1.000
_cell.length_c   1.000
_cell.angle_alpha   90.00
_cell.angle_beta   90.00
_cell.angle_gamma   90.00
#
_symmetry.space_group_name_H-M   'P 1'
#
loop_
_entity.id
_entity.type
_entity.pdbx_description
1 polymer ?
#
loop_
_entity_poly.entity_id
_entity_poly.type
_entity_poly.pdbx_seq_one_letter_code
_entity_poly.pdbx_strand_id
1 'polypeptide(L)'
;VESAAHELDSEGDFVGSGTGGIDDKNLPPTPCVRICRYNADFYGGQVCIGCFRDAFEIGTWSSMGPSERQLALMDAADRCPSEGSEGKFEGAVSLEELLRQAKLWGKL
;
A
#
# COMPACT_ATOMS: atom_id res chain seq x y z
N VAL A 1 58.66 33.80 17.17
CA VAL A 1 58.49 33.89 15.71
C VAL A 1 58.95 32.55 15.18
N GLU A 2 58.14 31.68 14.60
CA GLU A 2 56.83 31.81 13.95
C GLU A 2 55.94 30.61 14.31
N SER A 3 54.67 30.91 14.51
CA SER A 3 53.56 29.97 14.39
C SER A 3 53.05 30.05 12.96
N ALA A 4 52.78 28.92 12.30
CA ALA A 4 51.68 28.81 11.34
C ALA A 4 51.40 27.33 11.04
N ALA A 5 50.19 26.91 11.39
CA ALA A 5 49.57 25.66 11.00
C ALA A 5 48.93 25.81 9.60
N HIS A 6 49.00 24.78 8.77
CA HIS A 6 48.43 24.65 7.43
C HIS A 6 48.40 23.13 7.15
N GLU A 7 47.35 22.42 6.72
CA GLU A 7 46.00 22.72 6.28
C GLU A 7 45.09 21.58 6.75
N LEU A 8 43.81 21.91 6.96
CA LEU A 8 42.72 20.97 7.17
C LEU A 8 42.29 20.46 5.79
N ASP A 9 42.52 19.19 5.48
CA ASP A 9 41.78 18.55 4.39
C ASP A 9 40.43 18.04 4.94
N SER A 10 39.38 18.70 4.46
CA SER A 10 37.99 18.34 4.70
C SER A 10 37.56 17.34 3.64
N GLU A 11 37.78 16.05 3.88
CA GLU A 11 37.04 15.02 3.16
C GLU A 11 35.72 14.79 3.89
N GLY A 12 34.74 15.62 3.51
CA GLY A 12 33.34 15.29 3.74
C GLY A 12 32.98 14.09 2.88
N ASP A 13 32.59 13.00 3.53
CA ASP A 13 31.57 12.13 2.96
C ASP A 13 30.54 11.89 4.05
N PHE A 14 29.53 12.76 4.01
CA PHE A 14 28.27 12.61 4.70
C PHE A 14 27.79 11.19 4.48
N VAL A 15 27.78 10.38 5.55
CA VAL A 15 27.20 9.05 5.57
C VAL A 15 25.75 9.17 5.12
N GLY A 16 25.55 8.96 3.81
CA GLY A 16 24.24 8.87 3.19
C GLY A 16 23.51 7.77 3.94
N SER A 17 22.56 8.19 4.77
CA SER A 17 21.57 7.29 5.35
C SER A 17 20.98 6.51 4.20
N GLY A 18 21.35 5.25 4.09
CA GLY A 18 20.70 4.30 3.21
C GLY A 18 19.28 4.12 3.72
N THR A 19 18.39 5.03 3.33
CA THR A 19 16.97 4.70 3.23
C THR A 19 16.91 3.65 2.14
N GLY A 20 16.77 2.38 2.57
CA GLY A 20 16.55 1.27 1.66
C GLY A 20 15.39 1.64 0.75
N GLY A 21 15.72 2.03 -0.48
CA GLY A 21 14.75 2.39 -1.51
C GLY A 21 13.82 1.20 -1.68
N ILE A 22 12.56 1.42 -1.37
CA ILE A 22 11.50 0.46 -1.65
C ILE A 22 11.35 0.56 -3.15
N ASP A 23 11.75 -0.48 -3.87
CA ASP A 23 11.68 -0.47 -5.31
C ASP A 23 10.20 -0.32 -5.71
N ASP A 24 9.80 0.85 -6.21
CA ASP A 24 8.44 1.12 -6.71
C ASP A 24 7.96 0.04 -7.71
N LYS A 25 8.91 -0.69 -8.32
CA LYS A 25 8.66 -1.80 -9.25
C LYS A 25 8.01 -3.03 -8.60
N ASN A 26 8.02 -3.18 -7.28
CA ASN A 26 7.42 -4.32 -6.59
C ASN A 26 6.08 -3.97 -5.91
N LEU A 27 5.64 -2.71 -6.00
CA LEU A 27 4.32 -2.33 -5.53
C LEU A 27 3.28 -2.60 -6.62
N PRO A 28 2.26 -3.44 -6.35
CA PRO A 28 1.15 -3.56 -7.27
C PRO A 28 0.45 -2.19 -7.39
N PRO A 29 0.18 -1.72 -8.62
CA PRO A 29 -0.36 -0.40 -8.85
C PRO A 29 -1.77 -0.26 -8.27
N THR A 30 -2.51 -1.36 -8.11
CA THR A 30 -3.82 -1.41 -7.47
C THR A 30 -4.15 -2.83 -7.00
N PRO A 31 -4.88 -3.00 -5.88
CA PRO A 31 -5.46 -4.29 -5.50
C PRO A 31 -6.60 -4.76 -6.44
N CYS A 32 -6.95 -4.00 -7.47
CA CYS A 32 -8.07 -4.32 -8.35
C CYS A 32 -7.78 -5.56 -9.23
N VAL A 33 -8.58 -6.61 -9.05
CA VAL A 33 -8.57 -7.83 -9.90
C VAL A 33 -9.28 -7.65 -11.25
N ARG A 34 -9.62 -6.40 -11.63
CA ARG A 34 -10.40 -6.04 -12.84
C ARG A 34 -11.75 -6.76 -12.97
N ILE A 35 -12.26 -7.29 -11.86
CA ILE A 35 -13.58 -7.91 -11.75
C ILE A 35 -14.36 -7.08 -10.72
N CYS A 36 -14.88 -5.93 -11.16
CA CYS A 36 -15.75 -5.13 -10.32
C CYS A 36 -17.14 -5.78 -10.30
N ARG A 37 -17.52 -6.34 -9.15
CA ARG A 37 -18.83 -6.93 -8.92
C ARG A 37 -19.34 -6.45 -7.58
N TYR A 38 -20.66 -6.29 -7.48
CA TYR A 38 -21.34 -5.85 -6.27
C TYR A 38 -22.43 -6.86 -5.92
N ASN A 39 -22.62 -7.10 -4.63
CA ASN A 39 -23.71 -7.92 -4.12
C ASN A 39 -24.53 -7.08 -3.14
N ALA A 40 -25.85 -7.04 -3.29
CA ALA A 40 -26.74 -6.30 -2.40
C ALA A 40 -26.65 -6.79 -0.95
N ASP A 41 -26.37 -8.08 -0.74
CA ASP A 41 -26.22 -8.68 0.58
C ASP A 41 -24.89 -8.29 1.26
N PHE A 42 -23.92 -7.79 0.49
CA PHE A 42 -22.60 -7.40 1.00
C PHE A 42 -22.50 -5.88 1.12
N TYR A 43 -22.45 -5.36 2.36
CA TYR A 43 -22.40 -3.93 2.66
C TYR A 43 -23.45 -3.09 1.89
N GLY A 44 -24.65 -3.65 1.69
CA GLY A 44 -25.73 -2.98 0.96
C GLY A 44 -25.41 -2.69 -0.51
N GLY A 45 -24.52 -3.45 -1.13
CA GLY A 45 -24.07 -3.25 -2.50
C GLY A 45 -23.12 -2.06 -2.70
N GLN A 46 -22.58 -1.47 -1.64
CA GLN A 46 -21.65 -0.35 -1.73
C GLN A 46 -20.19 -0.77 -1.92
N VAL A 47 -19.88 -2.04 -1.62
CA VAL A 47 -18.51 -2.56 -1.64
C VAL A 47 -18.37 -3.60 -2.75
N CYS A 48 -17.26 -3.51 -3.48
CA CYS A 48 -16.91 -4.50 -4.48
C CYS A 48 -16.51 -5.81 -3.79
N ILE A 49 -17.18 -6.91 -4.15
CA ILE A 49 -16.91 -8.25 -3.60
C ILE A 49 -15.62 -8.91 -4.14
N GLY A 50 -14.96 -8.29 -5.12
CA GLY A 50 -13.71 -8.77 -5.70
C GLY A 50 -12.46 -8.18 -5.03
N CYS A 51 -12.45 -6.88 -4.78
CA CYS A 51 -11.32 -6.16 -4.17
C CYS A 51 -11.64 -5.59 -2.77
N PHE A 52 -12.86 -5.79 -2.28
CA PHE A 52 -13.34 -5.35 -0.97
C PHE A 52 -13.22 -3.85 -0.73
N ARG A 53 -13.31 -3.04 -1.79
CA ARG A 53 -13.27 -1.57 -1.73
C ARG A 53 -14.55 -0.96 -2.22
N ASP A 54 -14.90 0.21 -1.69
CA ASP A 54 -16.05 0.99 -2.13
C ASP A 54 -15.72 1.80 -3.40
N ALA A 55 -16.74 2.40 -4.00
CA ALA A 55 -16.58 3.17 -5.22
C ALA A 55 -15.70 4.42 -5.05
N PHE A 56 -15.74 5.07 -3.88
CA PHE A 56 -14.95 6.26 -3.59
C PHE A 56 -13.47 5.94 -3.50
N GLU A 57 -13.12 4.91 -2.75
CA GLU A 57 -11.77 4.36 -2.62
C GLU A 57 -11.22 3.96 -4.00
N ILE A 58 -12.01 3.23 -4.80
CA ILE A 58 -11.61 2.81 -6.14
C ILE A 58 -11.35 4.02 -7.04
N GLY A 59 -12.25 5.01 -7.04
CA GLY A 59 -12.16 6.19 -7.90
C GLY A 59 -11.04 7.16 -7.51
N THR A 60 -10.69 7.23 -6.24
CA THR A 60 -9.67 8.17 -5.71
C THR A 60 -8.30 7.53 -5.51
N TRP A 61 -8.14 6.24 -5.80
CA TRP A 61 -6.90 5.50 -5.56
C TRP A 61 -5.65 6.14 -6.20
N SER A 62 -5.76 6.65 -7.43
CA SER A 62 -4.64 7.29 -8.13
C SER A 62 -4.21 8.61 -7.48
N SER A 63 -5.12 9.32 -6.82
CA SER A 63 -4.85 10.55 -6.08
C SER A 63 -4.45 10.34 -4.62
N MET A 64 -4.69 9.14 -4.06
CA MET A 64 -4.31 8.81 -2.69
C MET A 64 -2.79 8.73 -2.53
N GLY A 65 -2.27 9.27 -1.42
CA GLY A 65 -0.90 9.10 -0.96
C GLY A 65 -0.63 7.71 -0.35
N PRO A 66 0.64 7.37 -0.03
CA PRO A 66 1.01 6.04 0.46
C PRO A 66 0.26 5.61 1.73
N SER A 67 0.16 6.50 2.73
CA SER A 67 -0.57 6.22 3.97
C SER A 67 -2.07 6.04 3.76
N GLU A 68 -2.69 6.82 2.86
CA GLU A 68 -4.10 6.68 2.51
C GLU A 68 -4.36 5.35 1.79
N ARG A 69 -3.46 4.95 0.89
CA ARG A 69 -3.53 3.65 0.21
C ARG A 69 -3.38 2.49 1.19
N GLN A 70 -2.48 2.61 2.16
CA GLN A 70 -2.34 1.64 3.23
C GLN A 70 -3.64 1.50 4.03
N LEU A 71 -4.24 2.61 4.48
CA LEU A 71 -5.47 2.60 5.26
C LEU A 71 -6.62 1.97 4.45
N ALA A 72 -6.82 2.38 3.20
CA ALA A 72 -7.85 1.80 2.33
C ALA A 72 -7.67 0.29 2.10
N LEU A 73 -6.43 -0.21 2.09
CA LEU A 73 -6.16 -1.64 2.00
C LEU A 73 -6.41 -2.38 3.31
N MET A 74 -6.17 -1.74 4.46
CA MET A 74 -6.54 -2.29 5.76
C MET A 74 -8.06 -2.34 5.93
N ASP A 75 -8.77 -1.28 5.53
CA ASP A 75 -10.23 -1.25 5.53
C ASP A 75 -10.83 -2.30 4.58
N ALA A 76 -10.17 -2.57 3.46
CA ALA A 76 -10.54 -3.67 2.56
C ALA A 76 -10.29 -5.04 3.20
N ALA A 77 -9.19 -5.20 3.94
CA ALA A 77 -8.86 -6.43 4.65
C ALA A 77 -9.89 -6.73 5.76
N ASP A 78 -10.34 -5.71 6.50
CA ASP A 78 -11.36 -5.84 7.54
C ASP A 78 -12.73 -6.27 6.98
N ARG A 79 -13.03 -5.87 5.73
CA ARG A 79 -14.24 -6.28 5.00
C ARG A 79 -14.10 -7.64 4.33
N CYS A 80 -12.88 -8.13 4.16
CA CYS A 80 -12.63 -9.41 3.50
C CYS A 80 -13.21 -10.54 4.36
N PRO A 81 -14.11 -11.37 3.82
CA PRO A 81 -14.64 -12.51 4.56
C PRO A 81 -13.50 -13.48 4.92
N SER A 82 -13.56 -14.03 6.14
CA SER A 82 -12.64 -15.09 6.56
C SER A 82 -12.90 -16.37 5.77
N GLU A 83 -11.85 -17.19 5.62
CA GLU A 83 -11.90 -18.49 4.95
C GLU A 83 -13.03 -19.35 5.54
N GLY A 84 -14.11 -19.57 4.77
CA GLY A 84 -15.28 -20.35 5.19
C GLY A 84 -16.60 -19.58 5.32
N SER A 85 -16.60 -18.27 5.08
CA SER A 85 -17.83 -17.46 5.07
C SER A 85 -18.62 -17.57 3.75
N GLU A 86 -19.96 -17.58 3.84
CA GLU A 86 -20.85 -17.36 2.69
C GLU A 86 -20.57 -15.98 2.08
N GLY A 87 -20.09 -15.96 0.84
CA GLY A 87 -19.69 -14.72 0.16
C GLY A 87 -18.23 -14.64 -0.27
N LYS A 88 -17.44 -15.71 -0.13
CA LYS A 88 -16.14 -15.80 -0.80
C LYS A 88 -16.36 -16.00 -2.31
N PHE A 89 -16.02 -14.99 -3.10
CA PHE A 89 -16.12 -15.05 -4.56
C PHE A 89 -14.86 -15.67 -5.16
N GLU A 90 -15.04 -16.60 -6.10
CA GLU A 90 -13.95 -17.16 -6.87
C GLU A 90 -13.23 -16.03 -7.65
N GLY A 91 -11.92 -15.91 -7.42
CA GLY A 91 -11.10 -14.84 -8.02
C GLY A 91 -11.09 -13.51 -7.27
N ALA A 92 -11.71 -13.42 -6.09
CA ALA A 92 -11.51 -12.27 -5.19
C ALA A 92 -10.08 -12.23 -4.64
N VAL A 93 -9.62 -11.03 -4.29
CA VAL A 93 -8.32 -10.83 -3.64
C VAL A 93 -8.32 -11.55 -2.29
N SER A 94 -7.23 -12.24 -1.95
CA SER A 94 -7.13 -12.85 -0.62
C SER A 94 -6.84 -11.81 0.45
N LEU A 95 -7.29 -12.08 1.69
CA LEU A 95 -6.92 -11.28 2.86
C LEU A 95 -5.39 -11.11 2.98
N GLU A 96 -4.65 -12.19 2.76
CA GLU A 96 -3.19 -12.19 2.78
C GLU A 96 -2.61 -11.18 1.78
N GLU A 97 -3.15 -11.13 0.56
CA GLU A 97 -2.67 -10.21 -0.46
C GLU A 97 -3.00 -8.75 -0.12
N LEU A 98 -4.20 -8.46 0.41
CA LEU A 98 -4.54 -7.10 0.88
C LEU A 98 -3.58 -6.61 1.96
N LEU A 99 -3.29 -7.46 2.96
CA LEU A 99 -2.36 -7.14 4.05
C LEU A 99 -0.92 -6.99 3.54
N ARG A 100 -0.49 -7.84 2.59
CA ARG A 100 0.82 -7.72 1.95
C ARG A 100 0.97 -6.37 1.27
N GLN A 101 -0.04 -5.94 0.50
CA GLN A 101 -0.04 -4.64 -0.16
C GLN A 101 -0.07 -3.48 0.84
N ALA A 102 -0.90 -3.56 1.88
CA ALA A 102 -0.97 -2.52 2.92
C ALA A 102 0.40 -2.29 3.55
N LYS A 103 1.11 -3.37 3.85
CA LYS A 103 2.47 -3.32 4.41
C LYS A 103 3.50 -2.73 3.46
N LEU A 104 3.34 -2.89 2.15
CA LEU A 104 4.24 -2.27 1.17
C LEU A 104 3.98 -0.76 1.06
N TRP A 105 2.72 -0.35 0.96
CA TRP A 105 2.33 1.06 0.90
C TRP A 105 2.67 1.82 2.19
N GLY A 106 2.63 1.16 3.35
CA GLY A 106 2.99 1.78 4.63
C GLY A 106 4.49 1.92 4.89
N LYS A 107 5.34 1.43 4.00
CA LYS A 107 6.79 1.60 4.12
C LYS A 107 7.29 2.81 3.32
N LEU A 108 6.57 3.22 2.27
CA LEU A 108 6.85 4.38 1.40
C LEU A 108 6.65 5.69 2.17
#